data_AF-A0A2V6SGA7-F1
#
_entry.id   AF-A0A2V6SGA7-F1
#
_cell.length_a   1.000
_cell.length_b   1.000
_cell.length_c   1.000
_cell.angle_alpha   90.00
_cell.angle_beta   90.00
_cell.angle_gamma   90.00
#
_symmetry.space_group_name_H-M   'P 1'
#
loop_
_entity.id
_entity.type
_entity.pdbx_description
1 polymer ?
#
loop_
_entity_poly.entity_id
_entity_poly.type
_entity_poly.pdbx_seq_one_letter_code
_entity_poly.pdbx_strand_id
1 'polypeptide(L)'
;MITPRPGRPWPRPSAPRGAPSSATGAAAGAVEAGVLGFLVKPLRPEELAPALEVAVSRFRELEAVRKENEELKRKLESRKLVDRAKGILMTRMGLTEPEAFRRIQKTAMDTRKTMAEVAQALLLTNTMGPLSTTR
;
A
#
# COMPACT_ATOMS: atom_id res chain seq x y z
N MET A 1 18.60 41.50 30.23
CA MET A 1 18.99 40.08 30.43
C MET A 1 19.04 39.84 31.93
N ILE A 2 18.12 39.05 32.48
CA ILE A 2 18.04 38.77 33.93
C ILE A 2 18.31 37.28 34.09
N THR A 3 19.42 36.92 34.73
CA THR A 3 19.79 35.52 35.02
C THR A 3 18.94 34.97 36.18
N PRO A 4 18.40 33.74 36.07
CA PRO A 4 17.55 33.18 37.12
C PRO A 4 18.36 32.65 38.32
N ARG A 5 17.77 32.74 39.53
CA ARG A 5 18.29 32.17 40.79
C ARG A 5 18.22 30.62 40.79
N PRO A 6 19.16 29.95 41.46
CA PRO A 6 19.19 28.48 41.52
C PRO A 6 17.96 27.93 42.28
N GLY A 7 17.31 26.91 41.71
CA GLY A 7 16.21 26.17 42.35
C GLY A 7 14.79 26.50 41.89
N ARG A 8 14.58 27.50 41.01
CA ARG A 8 13.26 27.73 40.39
C ARG A 8 13.24 27.20 38.96
N PRO A 9 12.26 26.34 38.58
CA PRO A 9 12.11 25.92 37.19
C PRO A 9 11.82 27.14 36.30
N TRP A 10 12.33 27.11 35.07
CA TRP A 10 12.16 28.17 34.10
C TRP A 10 10.66 28.52 33.93
N PRO A 11 10.29 29.81 33.83
CA PRO A 11 8.94 30.17 33.46
C PRO A 11 8.64 29.57 32.09
N ARG A 12 7.64 28.68 32.02
CA ARG A 12 7.21 28.09 30.76
C ARG A 12 6.78 29.23 29.83
N PRO A 13 7.21 29.23 28.54
CA PRO A 13 6.73 30.23 27.60
C PRO A 13 5.20 30.16 27.61
N SER A 14 4.55 31.24 28.05
CA SER A 14 3.10 31.34 27.98
C SER A 14 2.73 31.36 26.51
N ALA A 15 2.15 30.25 26.04
CA ALA A 15 1.62 30.17 24.69
C ALA A 15 0.73 31.39 24.42
N PRO A 16 0.82 32.04 23.25
CA PRO A 16 0.02 33.20 22.94
C PRO A 16 -1.48 32.86 23.10
N ARG A 17 -2.15 33.61 23.98
CA ARG A 17 -3.59 33.47 24.25
C ARG A 17 -4.35 33.94 23.00
N GLY A 18 -4.68 33.01 22.10
CA GLY A 18 -5.44 33.31 20.89
C GLY A 18 -5.19 32.45 19.65
N ALA A 19 -4.40 31.37 19.71
CA ALA A 19 -4.32 30.46 18.57
C ALA A 19 -5.68 29.74 18.37
N PRO A 20 -6.32 29.82 17.18
CA PRO A 20 -7.58 29.13 16.94
C PRO A 20 -7.34 27.60 17.00
N SER A 21 -7.86 26.95 18.05
CA SER A 21 -7.70 25.50 18.24
C SER A 21 -8.42 24.65 17.19
N SER A 22 -9.27 25.25 16.36
CA SER A 22 -9.99 24.58 15.27
C SER A 22 -9.14 24.34 14.03
N ALA A 23 -8.04 25.08 13.84
CA ALA A 23 -7.20 24.96 12.64
C ALA A 23 -6.37 23.66 12.63
N THR A 24 -5.91 23.20 13.81
CA THR A 24 -5.06 22.00 13.92
C THR A 24 -5.87 20.71 13.74
N GLY A 25 -7.12 20.66 14.22
CA GLY A 25 -8.02 19.51 14.04
C GLY A 25 -8.52 19.37 12.60
N ALA A 26 -8.85 20.48 11.95
CA ALA A 26 -9.23 20.50 10.53
C ALA A 26 -8.07 20.05 9.62
N ALA A 27 -6.83 20.42 9.95
CA ALA A 27 -5.65 19.98 9.22
C ALA A 27 -5.40 18.47 9.38
N ALA A 28 -5.56 17.90 10.58
CA ALA A 28 -5.36 16.45 10.79
C ALA A 28 -6.38 15.60 10.01
N GLY A 29 -7.67 15.97 10.04
CA GLY A 29 -8.70 15.29 9.26
C GLY A 29 -8.52 15.45 7.74
N ALA A 30 -8.02 16.61 7.29
CA ALA A 30 -7.69 16.83 5.88
C ALA A 30 -6.52 15.94 5.42
N VAL A 31 -5.50 15.73 6.26
CA VAL A 31 -4.39 14.82 5.96
C VAL A 31 -4.86 13.37 5.83
N GLU A 32 -5.74 12.90 6.73
CA GLU A 32 -6.33 11.55 6.61
C GLU A 32 -7.21 11.39 5.36
N ALA A 33 -7.93 12.45 4.96
CA ALA A 33 -8.71 12.46 3.73
C ALA A 33 -7.85 12.53 2.45
N GLY A 34 -6.52 12.58 2.58
CA GLY A 34 -5.59 12.63 1.45
C GLY A 34 -5.52 13.99 0.77
N VAL A 35 -5.86 15.07 1.48
CA VAL A 35 -5.73 16.44 0.97
C VAL A 35 -4.25 16.77 0.79
N LEU A 36 -3.90 17.22 -0.42
CA LEU A 36 -2.51 17.55 -0.78
C LEU A 36 -2.08 18.96 -0.35
N GLY A 37 -3.04 19.82 -0.03
CA GLY A 37 -2.84 21.17 0.45
C GLY A 37 -4.15 21.92 0.65
N PHE A 38 -4.12 23.01 1.41
CA PHE A 38 -5.25 23.92 1.59
C PHE A 38 -4.79 25.36 1.40
N LEU A 39 -5.68 26.21 0.90
CA LEU A 39 -5.46 27.65 0.74
C LEU A 39 -6.30 28.40 1.76
N VAL A 40 -5.65 29.30 2.51
CA VAL A 40 -6.31 30.16 3.51
C VAL A 40 -6.62 31.52 2.90
N LYS A 41 -7.75 32.11 3.28
CA LYS A 41 -8.14 33.46 2.83
C LYS A 41 -7.40 34.53 3.65
N PRO A 42 -7.17 35.73 3.07
CA PRO A 42 -7.50 36.14 1.70
C PRO A 42 -6.51 35.58 0.67
N LEU A 43 -7.02 34.92 -0.37
CA LEU A 43 -6.22 34.36 -1.46
C LEU A 43 -6.23 35.32 -2.64
N ARG A 44 -5.06 35.63 -3.19
CA ARG A 44 -4.96 36.39 -4.43
C ARG A 44 -5.02 35.45 -5.65
N PRO A 45 -5.65 35.84 -6.77
CA PRO A 45 -5.72 35.00 -7.98
C PRO A 45 -4.35 34.52 -8.46
N GLU A 46 -3.31 35.36 -8.32
CA GLU A 46 -1.93 35.04 -8.70
C GLU A 46 -1.31 33.89 -7.90
N GLU A 47 -1.81 33.61 -6.70
CA GLU A 47 -1.29 32.56 -5.80
C GLU A 47 -1.91 31.19 -6.09
N LEU A 48 -3.02 31.16 -6.85
CA LEU A 48 -3.76 29.93 -7.13
C LEU A 48 -3.02 29.00 -8.10
N ALA A 49 -2.49 29.55 -9.19
CA ALA A 49 -1.85 28.75 -10.23
C ALA A 49 -0.60 28.01 -9.71
N PRO A 50 0.35 28.66 -9.00
CA PRO A 50 1.50 27.96 -8.41
C PRO A 50 1.09 26.91 -7.36
N ALA A 51 0.08 27.21 -6.53
CA ALA A 51 -0.40 26.25 -5.53
C ALA A 51 -1.00 24.99 -6.18
N LEU A 52 -1.78 25.17 -7.25
CA LEU A 52 -2.34 24.05 -8.00
C LEU A 52 -1.26 23.25 -8.73
N GLU A 53 -0.28 23.92 -9.34
CA GLU A 53 0.83 23.27 -10.04
C GLU A 53 1.62 22.36 -9.10
N VAL A 54 1.97 22.86 -7.91
CA VAL A 54 2.62 22.07 -6.87
C VAL A 54 1.73 20.89 -6.46
N ALA A 55 0.44 21.12 -6.19
CA ALA A 55 -0.47 20.05 -5.79
C ALA A 55 -0.57 18.93 -6.85
N VAL A 56 -0.69 19.29 -8.13
CA VAL A 56 -0.76 18.32 -9.24
C VAL A 56 0.56 17.56 -9.39
N SER A 57 1.70 18.23 -9.27
CA SER A 57 3.01 17.56 -9.32
C SER A 57 3.14 16.53 -8.20
N ARG A 58 2.81 16.91 -6.97
CA ARG A 58 2.83 16.01 -5.80
C ARG A 58 1.85 14.85 -5.94
N PHE A 59 0.67 15.09 -6.51
CA PHE A 59 -0.29 14.02 -6.79
C PHE A 59 0.30 12.98 -7.74
N ARG A 60 0.93 13.41 -8.84
CA ARG A 60 1.54 12.50 -9.83
C ARG A 60 2.67 11.68 -9.24
N GLU A 61 3.52 12.29 -8.43
CA GLU A 61 4.58 11.57 -7.69
C GLU A 61 3.98 10.49 -6.79
N LEU A 62 2.96 10.84 -6.00
CA LEU A 62 2.29 9.89 -5.11
C LEU A 62 1.59 8.76 -5.88
N GLU A 63 0.94 9.07 -7.01
CA GLU A 63 0.33 8.05 -7.86
C GLU A 63 1.37 7.10 -8.46
N ALA A 64 2.52 7.62 -8.90
CA ALA A 64 3.60 6.79 -9.43
C ALA A 64 4.10 5.80 -8.37
N VAL A 65 4.38 6.29 -7.15
CA VAL A 65 4.81 5.45 -6.03
C VAL A 65 3.73 4.43 -5.64
N ARG A 66 2.45 4.83 -5.62
CA ARG A 66 1.33 3.91 -5.34
C ARG A 66 1.26 2.80 -6.38
N LYS A 67 1.36 3.12 -7.67
CA LYS A 67 1.37 2.13 -8.76
C LYS A 67 2.54 1.15 -8.64
N GLU A 68 3.74 1.66 -8.36
CA GLU A 68 4.92 0.82 -8.13
C GLU A 68 4.72 -0.10 -6.92
N ASN A 69 4.17 0.42 -5.82
CA ASN A 69 3.88 -0.36 -4.63
C ASN A 69 2.87 -1.48 -4.91
N GLU A 70 1.81 -1.19 -5.66
CA GLU A 70 0.82 -2.17 -6.09
C GLU A 70 1.42 -3.24 -7.02
N GLU A 71 2.26 -2.83 -7.97
CA GLU A 71 2.94 -3.77 -8.87
C GLU A 71 3.88 -4.70 -8.10
N LEU A 72 4.67 -4.16 -7.17
CA LEU A 72 5.55 -4.94 -6.30
C LEU A 72 4.75 -5.92 -5.42
N LYS A 73 3.64 -5.47 -4.83
CA LYS A 73 2.74 -6.34 -4.07
C LYS A 73 2.20 -7.49 -4.94
N ARG A 74 1.73 -7.20 -6.15
CA ARG A 74 1.26 -8.21 -7.11
C ARG A 74 2.37 -9.21 -7.47
N LYS A 75 3.62 -8.75 -7.68
CA LYS A 75 4.78 -9.62 -7.92
C LYS A 75 5.11 -10.53 -6.73
N LEU A 76 4.99 -10.02 -5.51
CA LEU A 76 5.20 -10.83 -4.30
C LEU A 76 4.08 -11.87 -4.11
N GLU A 77 2.84 -11.48 -4.34
CA GLU A 77 1.68 -12.37 -4.26
C GLU A 77 1.75 -13.47 -5.32
N SER A 78 2.13 -13.16 -6.55
CA SER A 78 2.28 -14.15 -7.61
C SER A 78 3.35 -15.18 -7.28
N ARG A 79 4.50 -14.75 -6.73
CA ARG A 79 5.54 -15.67 -6.26
C ARG A 79 5.04 -16.60 -5.16
N LYS A 80 4.34 -16.05 -4.16
CA LYS A 80 3.72 -16.85 -3.07
C LYS A 80 2.68 -17.85 -3.58
N LEU A 81 1.92 -17.50 -4.63
CA LEU A 81 0.97 -18.43 -5.24
C LEU A 81 1.70 -19.60 -5.90
N VAL A 82 2.73 -19.31 -6.70
CA VAL A 82 3.52 -20.34 -7.38
C VAL A 82 4.21 -21.26 -6.37
N ASP A 83 4.81 -20.72 -5.31
CA ASP A 83 5.47 -21.53 -4.28
C ASP A 83 4.49 -22.46 -3.55
N ARG A 84 3.28 -21.97 -3.22
CA ARG A 84 2.23 -22.82 -2.63
C ARG A 84 1.73 -23.90 -3.59
N ALA A 85 1.54 -23.56 -4.86
CA ALA A 85 1.13 -24.53 -5.88
C ALA A 85 2.20 -25.62 -6.10
N LYS A 86 3.50 -25.26 -6.08
CA LYS A 86 4.60 -26.24 -6.10
C LYS A 86 4.46 -27.23 -4.94
N GLY A 87 4.27 -26.74 -3.72
CA GLY A 87 4.10 -27.60 -2.54
C GLY A 87 2.97 -28.63 -2.70
N ILE A 88 1.81 -28.21 -3.25
CA ILE A 88 0.70 -29.13 -3.53
C ILE A 88 1.08 -30.18 -4.57
N LEU A 89 1.75 -29.78 -5.65
CA LEU A 89 2.19 -30.72 -6.70
C LEU A 89 3.22 -31.72 -6.16
N MET A 90 4.14 -31.26 -5.30
CA MET A 90 5.12 -32.12 -4.64
C MET A 90 4.41 -33.14 -3.74
N THR A 91 3.45 -32.71 -2.91
CA THR A 91 2.73 -33.62 -1.99
C THR A 91 1.79 -34.58 -2.72
N ARG A 92 1.04 -34.11 -3.73
CA ARG A 92 0.03 -34.94 -4.42
C ARG A 92 0.61 -35.88 -5.48
N MET A 93 1.67 -35.46 -6.17
CA MET A 93 2.23 -36.19 -7.31
C MET A 93 3.64 -36.71 -7.03
N GLY A 94 4.20 -36.48 -5.84
CA GLY A 94 5.56 -36.91 -5.49
C GLY A 94 6.66 -36.24 -6.31
N LEU A 95 6.38 -35.07 -6.91
CA LEU A 95 7.33 -34.37 -7.77
C LEU A 95 8.42 -33.68 -6.96
N THR A 96 9.62 -33.56 -7.54
CA THR A 96 10.64 -32.66 -7.02
C THR A 96 10.27 -31.20 -7.29
N GLU A 97 10.87 -30.25 -6.57
CA GLU A 97 10.59 -28.82 -6.77
C GLU A 97 10.83 -28.36 -8.24
N PRO A 98 11.93 -28.75 -8.92
CA PRO A 98 12.14 -28.37 -10.32
C PRO A 98 11.09 -28.97 -11.28
N GLU A 99 10.58 -30.17 -10.99
CA GLU A 99 9.55 -30.81 -11.81
C GLU A 99 8.18 -30.17 -11.60
N ALA A 100 7.83 -29.84 -10.36
CA ALA A 100 6.61 -29.10 -10.03
C ALA A 100 6.60 -27.74 -10.73
N PHE A 101 7.72 -27.00 -10.70
CA PHE A 101 7.85 -25.72 -11.39
C PHE A 101 7.68 -25.87 -12.91
N ARG A 102 8.39 -26.83 -13.53
CA ARG A 102 8.24 -27.12 -14.98
C ARG A 102 6.82 -27.50 -15.34
N ARG A 103 6.11 -28.22 -14.48
CA ARG A 103 4.71 -28.61 -14.72
C ARG A 103 3.78 -27.40 -14.71
N ILE A 104 3.94 -26.47 -13.77
CA ILE A 104 3.17 -25.22 -13.73
C ILE A 104 3.46 -24.39 -14.98
N GLN A 105 4.75 -24.25 -15.34
CA GLN A 105 5.17 -23.50 -16.52
C GLN A 105 4.57 -24.08 -17.82
N LYS A 106 4.65 -25.40 -18.00
CA LYS A 106 4.05 -26.08 -19.16
C LYS A 106 2.54 -25.86 -19.22
N THR A 107 1.86 -26.01 -18.09
CA THR A 107 0.40 -25.80 -18.01
C THR A 107 0.02 -24.35 -18.32
N ALA A 108 0.83 -23.38 -17.90
CA ALA A 108 0.65 -21.96 -18.22
C ALA A 108 0.76 -21.70 -19.73
N MET A 109 1.76 -22.30 -20.39
CA MET A 109 1.92 -22.23 -21.85
C MET A 109 0.75 -22.88 -22.59
N ASP A 110 0.38 -24.11 -22.22
CA ASP A 110 -0.69 -24.87 -22.87
C ASP A 110 -2.06 -24.18 -22.74
N THR A 111 -2.30 -23.48 -21.63
CA THR A 111 -3.56 -22.77 -21.35
C THR A 111 -3.53 -21.29 -21.74
N ARG A 112 -2.40 -20.77 -22.25
CA ARG A 112 -2.14 -19.33 -22.51
C ARG A 112 -2.47 -18.43 -21.32
N LYS A 113 -2.17 -18.90 -20.11
CA LYS A 113 -2.37 -18.16 -18.86
C LYS A 113 -1.05 -17.85 -18.21
N THR A 114 -1.04 -16.89 -17.30
CA THR A 114 0.12 -16.60 -16.47
C THR A 114 0.35 -17.73 -15.45
N MET A 115 1.60 -17.89 -14.98
CA MET A 115 1.91 -18.87 -13.94
C MET A 115 1.12 -18.63 -12.64
N ALA A 116 0.81 -17.38 -12.32
CA ALA A 116 0.02 -17.01 -11.15
C ALA A 116 -1.42 -17.52 -11.24
N GLU A 117 -2.06 -17.38 -12.40
CA GLU A 117 -3.42 -17.87 -12.64
C GLU A 117 -3.50 -19.39 -12.57
N VAL A 118 -2.51 -20.09 -13.16
CA VAL A 118 -2.42 -21.56 -13.06
C VAL A 118 -2.21 -21.99 -11.62
N ALA A 119 -1.32 -21.31 -10.88
CA ALA A 119 -1.08 -21.59 -9.47
C ALA A 119 -2.36 -21.36 -8.63
N GLN A 120 -3.12 -20.30 -8.90
CA GLN A 120 -4.43 -20.07 -8.29
C GLN A 120 -5.42 -21.20 -8.59
N ALA A 121 -5.51 -21.63 -9.85
CA ALA A 121 -6.39 -22.74 -10.23
C ALA A 121 -6.01 -24.04 -9.50
N LEU A 122 -4.72 -24.35 -9.38
CA LEU A 122 -4.23 -25.50 -8.61
C LEU A 122 -4.53 -25.39 -7.11
N LEU A 123 -4.45 -24.19 -6.54
CA LEU A 123 -4.82 -23.94 -5.15
C LEU A 123 -6.32 -24.13 -4.93
N LEU A 124 -7.16 -23.61 -5.83
CA LEU A 124 -8.61 -23.76 -5.77
C LEU A 124 -9.04 -25.23 -5.85
N THR A 125 -8.48 -26.01 -6.79
CA THR A 125 -8.78 -27.45 -6.90
C THR A 125 -8.25 -28.27 -5.73
N ASN A 126 -7.25 -27.77 -5.00
CA ASN A 126 -6.81 -28.41 -3.76
C ASN A 126 -7.74 -28.11 -2.59
N THR A 127 -8.29 -26.90 -2.54
CA THR A 127 -9.18 -26.44 -1.45
C THR A 127 -10.60 -26.99 -1.61
N MET A 128 -11.06 -27.11 -2.86
CA MET A 128 -12.21 -27.95 -3.21
C MET A 128 -11.76 -29.42 -3.18
N GLY A 129 -11.73 -30.04 -2.00
CA GLY A 129 -11.66 -31.50 -1.89
C GLY A 129 -12.72 -32.16 -2.78
N PRO A 130 -12.49 -33.42 -3.23
CA PRO A 130 -13.42 -34.10 -4.14
C PRO A 130 -14.83 -33.98 -3.58
N LEU A 131 -15.79 -33.61 -4.44
CA LEU A 131 -17.20 -33.59 -4.08
C LEU A 131 -17.60 -35.03 -3.71
N SER A 132 -17.45 -35.37 -2.43
CA SER A 132 -17.97 -36.58 -1.83
C SER A 132 -19.47 -36.40 -1.70
N THR A 133 -20.24 -36.83 -2.69
CA THR A 133 -21.65 -37.25 -2.56
C THR A 133 -22.18 -37.68 -3.94
N THR A 134 -22.88 -38.78 -4.15
CA THR A 134 -23.15 -40.05 -3.43
C THR A 134 -23.87 -40.93 -4.48
N ARG A 135 -23.64 -42.24 -4.42
CA ARG A 135 -24.34 -43.28 -5.20
C ARG A 135 -25.86 -43.20 -5.08
#